data_AF-A0AAD4NQ20-F1
#
_entry.id   AF-A0AAD4NQ20-F1
#
_cell.length_a   1.000
_cell.length_b   1.000
_cell.length_c   1.000
_cell.angle_alpha   90.00
_cell.angle_beta   90.00
_cell.angle_gamma   90.00
#
_symmetry.space_group_name_H-M   'P 1'
#
loop_
_entity.id
_entity.type
_entity.pdbx_description
1 polymer ?
#
loop_
_entity_poly.entity_id
_entity_poly.type
_entity_poly.pdbx_seq_one_letter_code
_entity_poly.pdbx_strand_id
1 'polypeptide(L)'
;MTGNLVARSVQYETGKPGRRMIYDAFQSDSVYSSYATDNMPKPIGSGEFKDNPGSWFYMCDFHDMLKNLPDVSDLIDIVVKVYRASMGHSQTGKFGLNTPMRLEPVETEGRSTKSCLIHSDL
;
A
#
# COMPACT_ATOMS: atom_id res chain seq x y z
N MET A 1 -2.11 -29.92 -8.87
CA MET A 1 -1.95 -28.84 -7.88
C MET A 1 -3.00 -27.80 -8.22
N THR A 2 -4.00 -27.63 -7.37
CA THR A 2 -5.09 -26.66 -7.60
C THR A 2 -4.69 -25.40 -6.84
N GLY A 3 -3.97 -24.49 -7.47
CA GLY A 3 -3.61 -23.22 -6.83
C GLY A 3 -4.84 -22.31 -6.79
N ASN A 4 -4.99 -21.58 -5.69
CA ASN A 4 -6.06 -20.60 -5.55
C ASN A 4 -5.65 -19.30 -6.24
N LEU A 5 -6.51 -18.82 -7.13
CA LEU A 5 -6.40 -17.49 -7.73
C LEU A 5 -6.66 -16.44 -6.64
N VAL A 6 -5.74 -15.49 -6.48
CA VAL A 6 -5.90 -14.35 -5.57
C VAL A 6 -5.68 -13.05 -6.35
N ALA A 7 -6.64 -12.14 -6.25
CA ALA A 7 -6.54 -10.82 -6.88
C ALA A 7 -5.60 -9.91 -6.07
N ARG A 8 -4.68 -9.22 -6.75
CA ARG A 8 -3.73 -8.29 -6.14
C ARG A 8 -3.70 -6.96 -6.88
N SER A 9 -3.40 -5.89 -6.14
CA SER A 9 -3.11 -4.58 -6.71
C SER A 9 -1.61 -4.45 -6.93
N VAL A 10 -1.20 -3.98 -8.10
CA VAL A 10 0.21 -3.71 -8.42
C VAL A 10 0.36 -2.29 -8.93
N GLN A 11 1.29 -1.57 -8.32
CA GLN A 11 1.76 -0.26 -8.78
C GLN A 11 3.23 -0.38 -9.17
N TYR A 12 3.67 0.40 -10.14
CA TYR A 12 5.05 0.38 -10.57
C TYR A 12 5.55 1.74 -11.03
N GLU A 13 6.86 1.92 -10.89
CA GLU A 13 7.54 3.17 -11.23
C GLU A 13 8.87 2.88 -11.92
N THR A 14 9.29 3.80 -12.78
CA THR A 14 10.49 3.66 -13.61
C THR A 14 11.43 4.85 -13.42
N GLY A 15 12.72 4.63 -13.63
CA GLY A 15 13.72 5.69 -13.61
C GLY A 15 14.23 6.05 -12.21
N LYS A 16 15.16 7.00 -12.15
CA LYS A 16 16.00 7.26 -10.96
C LYS A 16 15.26 7.37 -9.60
N PRO A 17 14.08 8.02 -9.48
CA PRO A 17 13.39 8.09 -8.19
C PRO A 17 12.60 6.81 -7.83
N GLY A 18 12.31 5.94 -8.81
CA GLY A 18 11.36 4.83 -8.68
C GLY A 18 11.71 3.84 -7.57
N ARG A 19 13.00 3.48 -7.41
CA ARG A 19 13.46 2.59 -6.33
C ARG A 19 13.06 3.11 -4.96
N ARG A 20 13.36 4.37 -4.71
CA ARG A 20 13.13 5.01 -3.41
C ARG A 20 11.64 5.15 -3.17
N MET A 21 10.89 5.58 -4.17
CA MET A 21 9.44 5.75 -4.05
C MET A 21 8.70 4.46 -3.69
N ILE A 22 9.00 3.38 -4.40
CA ILE A 22 8.37 2.08 -4.19
C ILE A 22 8.76 1.48 -2.83
N TYR A 23 10.04 1.60 -2.46
CA TYR A 23 10.53 1.12 -1.16
C TYR A 23 9.89 1.91 0.00
N ASP A 24 9.86 3.23 -0.11
CA ASP A 24 9.32 4.10 0.93
C ASP A 24 7.81 3.85 1.12
N ALA A 25 7.07 3.64 0.03
CA ALA A 25 5.64 3.25 0.06
C ALA A 25 5.43 1.89 0.73
N PHE A 26 6.20 0.86 0.36
CA PHE A 26 6.08 -0.46 0.97
C PHE A 26 6.35 -0.41 2.49
N GLN A 27 7.38 0.33 2.91
CA GLN A 27 7.72 0.48 4.32
C GLN A 27 6.66 1.28 5.08
N SER A 28 6.18 2.40 4.54
CA SER A 28 5.13 3.21 5.19
C SER A 28 3.85 2.40 5.35
N ASP A 29 3.45 1.70 4.30
CA ASP A 29 2.21 0.94 4.29
C ASP A 29 2.30 -0.29 5.18
N SER A 30 3.47 -0.92 5.27
CA SER A 30 3.69 -2.07 6.18
C SER A 30 3.52 -1.66 7.64
N VAL A 31 3.99 -0.46 8.00
CA VAL A 31 3.77 0.08 9.34
C VAL A 31 2.32 0.50 9.53
N TYR A 32 1.73 1.23 8.58
CA TYR A 32 0.36 1.73 8.72
C TYR A 32 -0.69 0.61 8.78
N SER A 33 -0.53 -0.43 7.94
CA SER A 33 -1.40 -1.61 7.94
C SER A 33 -1.36 -2.39 9.26
N SER A 34 -0.30 -2.24 10.07
CA SER A 34 -0.25 -2.83 11.42
C SER A 34 -1.22 -2.15 12.41
N TYR A 35 -1.61 -0.90 12.17
CA TYR A 35 -2.58 -0.15 12.97
C TYR A 35 -3.98 -0.11 12.34
N ALA A 36 -4.04 -0.17 11.00
CA ALA A 36 -5.26 0.00 10.20
C ALA A 36 -5.66 -1.28 9.44
N THR A 37 -5.56 -2.45 10.09
CA THR A 37 -5.71 -3.78 9.44
C THR A 37 -6.98 -3.95 8.61
N ASP A 38 -8.09 -3.37 9.07
CA ASP A 38 -9.41 -3.55 8.43
C ASP A 38 -9.70 -2.46 7.38
N ASN A 39 -8.88 -1.40 7.36
CA ASN A 39 -9.13 -0.18 6.59
C ASN A 39 -8.05 0.11 5.56
N MET A 40 -7.05 -0.76 5.44
CA MET A 40 -5.95 -0.62 4.50
C MET A 40 -5.67 -1.96 3.79
N PRO A 41 -5.40 -1.95 2.48
CA PRO A 41 -4.83 -3.11 1.79
C PRO A 41 -3.54 -3.58 2.45
N LYS A 42 -3.42 -4.89 2.70
CA LYS A 42 -2.20 -5.46 3.29
C LYS A 42 -1.05 -5.45 2.28
N PRO A 43 0.10 -4.85 2.59
CA PRO A 43 1.30 -4.93 1.77
C PRO A 43 1.81 -6.37 1.69
N ILE A 44 2.27 -6.77 0.51
CA ILE A 44 2.76 -8.13 0.26
C ILE A 44 4.23 -8.11 -0.08
N GLY A 45 4.66 -7.15 -0.90
CA GLY A 45 6.05 -7.05 -1.30
C GLY A 45 6.32 -5.87 -2.21
N SER A 46 7.62 -5.59 -2.38
CA SER A 46 8.14 -4.65 -3.36
C SER A 46 9.44 -5.17 -3.94
N GLY A 47 9.76 -4.79 -5.17
CA GLY A 47 10.98 -5.24 -5.82
C GLY A 47 11.28 -4.53 -7.12
N GLU A 48 12.37 -4.94 -7.76
CA GLU A 48 12.72 -4.53 -9.13
C GLU A 48 12.27 -5.63 -10.10
N PHE A 49 11.78 -5.24 -11.28
CA PHE A 49 11.45 -6.21 -12.32
C PHE A 49 12.72 -6.86 -12.86
N LYS A 50 12.76 -8.19 -12.85
CA LYS A 50 13.88 -8.97 -13.37
C LYS A 50 14.15 -8.67 -14.86
N ASP A 51 13.10 -8.62 -15.65
CA ASP A 51 13.21 -8.47 -17.11
C ASP A 51 13.28 -6.99 -17.56
N ASN A 52 13.07 -6.05 -16.62
CA ASN A 52 13.14 -4.62 -16.90
C ASN A 52 13.82 -3.86 -15.75
N PRO A 53 15.16 -3.97 -15.63
CA PRO A 53 15.92 -3.23 -14.63
C PRO A 53 15.70 -1.72 -14.73
N GLY A 54 15.73 -1.02 -13.60
CA GLY A 54 15.33 0.38 -13.51
C GLY A 54 13.82 0.60 -13.43
N SER A 55 13.05 -0.46 -13.17
CA SER A 55 11.60 -0.42 -12.92
C SER A 55 11.28 -1.21 -11.65
N TRP A 56 10.54 -0.60 -10.73
CA TRP A 56 10.23 -1.16 -9.42
C TRP A 56 8.72 -1.29 -9.24
N PHE A 57 8.29 -2.30 -8.48
CA PHE A 57 6.89 -2.59 -8.23
C PHE A 57 6.60 -2.66 -6.73
N TYR A 58 5.36 -2.32 -6.38
CA TYR A 58 4.75 -2.51 -5.07
C TYR A 58 3.48 -3.33 -5.23
N MET A 59 3.26 -4.30 -4.34
CA MET A 59 2.08 -5.17 -4.32
C MET A 59 1.39 -5.14 -2.97
N CYS A 60 0.07 -5.08 -3.00
CA CYS A 60 -0.80 -5.22 -1.84
C CYS A 60 -2.06 -6.03 -2.19
N ASP A 61 -2.83 -6.40 -1.17
CA ASP A 61 -4.13 -7.03 -1.36
C ASP A 61 -5.05 -6.16 -2.22
N PHE A 62 -5.87 -6.78 -3.06
CA PHE A 62 -6.87 -6.06 -3.83
C PHE A 62 -8.12 -5.87 -2.97
N HIS A 63 -8.54 -4.63 -2.77
CA HIS A 63 -9.79 -4.29 -2.09
C HIS A 63 -10.74 -3.65 -3.09
N ASP A 64 -11.96 -4.18 -3.20
CA ASP A 64 -13.02 -3.53 -3.95
C ASP A 64 -13.42 -2.23 -3.23
N MET A 65 -13.16 -1.10 -3.89
CA MET A 65 -13.50 0.20 -3.35
C MET A 65 -15.01 0.42 -3.42
N LEU A 66 -15.61 0.82 -2.30
CA LEU A 66 -17.01 1.18 -2.25
C LEU A 66 -17.27 2.40 -3.14
N LYS A 67 -18.37 2.37 -3.91
CA LYS A 67 -18.78 3.51 -4.74
C LYS A 67 -19.16 4.74 -3.90
N ASN A 68 -19.67 4.51 -2.70
CA ASN A 68 -20.10 5.56 -1.78
C ASN A 68 -19.07 5.71 -0.67
N LEU A 69 -18.88 6.96 -0.23
CA LEU A 69 -18.07 7.25 0.94
C LEU A 69 -18.77 6.74 2.21
N PRO A 70 -18.01 6.33 3.25
CA PRO A 70 -18.58 6.04 4.56
C PRO A 70 -19.24 7.30 5.15
N ASP A 71 -20.14 7.11 6.11
CA ASP A 71 -20.66 8.24 6.88
C ASP A 71 -19.51 8.95 7.62
N VAL A 72 -19.69 10.24 7.92
CA VAL A 72 -18.68 11.03 8.62
C VAL A 72 -18.35 10.43 9.98
N SER A 73 -19.35 9.89 10.69
CA SER A 73 -19.13 9.24 11.99
C SER A 73 -18.24 8.00 11.85
N ASP A 74 -18.51 7.15 10.86
CA ASP A 74 -17.72 5.93 10.60
C ASP A 74 -16.28 6.28 10.25
N LEU A 75 -16.07 7.33 9.44
CA LEU A 75 -14.74 7.82 9.10
C LEU A 75 -13.99 8.29 10.35
N ILE A 76 -14.64 9.06 11.22
CA ILE A 76 -14.04 9.54 12.48
C ILE A 76 -13.66 8.35 13.37
N ASP A 77 -14.52 7.35 13.48
CA ASP A 77 -14.24 6.15 14.29
C ASP A 77 -13.01 5.38 13.79
N ILE A 78 -12.87 5.24 12.48
CA ILE A 78 -11.66 4.64 11.86
C ILE A 78 -10.42 5.46 12.21
N VAL A 79 -10.46 6.79 12.05
CA VAL A 79 -9.33 7.66 12.36
C VAL A 79 -8.94 7.56 13.84
N VAL A 80 -9.93 7.59 14.75
CA VAL A 80 -9.69 7.45 16.19
C VAL A 80 -9.10 6.08 16.53
N LYS A 81 -9.59 5.00 15.92
CA LYS A 81 -9.06 3.65 16.11
C LYS A 81 -7.59 3.58 15.69
N VAL A 82 -7.25 4.02 14.48
CA VAL A 82 -5.87 4.01 13.96
C VAL A 82 -4.96 4.90 14.80
N TYR A 83 -5.42 6.11 15.12
CA TYR A 83 -4.64 7.05 15.93
C TYR A 83 -4.28 6.43 17.28
N ARG A 84 -5.27 5.90 18.01
CA ARG A 84 -5.06 5.25 19.32
C ARG A 84 -4.13 4.05 19.21
N ALA A 85 -4.29 3.21 18.19
CA ALA A 85 -3.43 2.05 17.97
C ALA A 85 -1.97 2.44 17.67
N SER A 86 -1.75 3.59 17.04
CA SER A 86 -0.40 4.09 16.72
C SER A 86 0.32 4.79 17.88
N MET A 87 -0.41 5.20 18.94
CA MET A 87 0.18 5.97 20.02
C MET A 87 1.29 5.20 20.75
N GLY A 88 2.43 5.85 21.01
CA GLY A 88 3.56 5.24 21.70
C GLY A 88 4.47 4.37 20.82
N HIS A 89 4.14 4.18 19.54
CA HIS A 89 4.97 3.38 18.61
C HIS A 89 6.00 4.20 17.82
N SER A 90 6.15 5.49 18.10
CA SER A 90 7.20 6.31 17.50
C SER A 90 8.57 5.98 18.11
N GLN A 91 9.44 5.36 17.32
CA GLN A 91 10.81 5.00 17.74
C GLN A 91 11.68 6.21 18.12
N THR A 92 11.31 7.41 17.66
CA THR A 92 12.09 8.65 17.86
C THR A 92 11.36 9.69 18.72
N GLY A 93 10.14 9.39 19.18
CA GLY A 93 9.27 10.36 19.85
C GLY A 93 8.76 11.49 18.93
N LYS A 94 9.07 11.45 17.63
CA LYS A 94 8.52 12.37 16.62
C LYS A 94 7.16 11.89 16.13
N PHE A 95 6.29 12.83 15.77
CA PHE A 95 5.02 12.52 15.12
C PHE A 95 5.26 12.07 13.67
N GLY A 96 4.47 11.10 13.21
CA GLY A 96 4.55 10.55 11.84
C GLY A 96 5.41 9.29 11.73
N LEU A 97 5.39 8.69 10.53
CA LEU A 97 6.23 7.55 10.20
C LEU A 97 7.69 8.01 10.02
N ASN A 98 8.64 7.19 10.49
CA ASN A 98 10.08 7.47 10.33
C ASN A 98 10.54 7.31 8.86
N THR A 99 9.67 6.78 8.00
CA THR A 99 9.87 6.67 6.56
C THR A 99 9.10 7.78 5.86
N PRO A 100 9.70 8.50 4.88
CA PRO A 100 8.96 9.47 4.10
C PRO A 100 7.81 8.80 3.35
N MET A 101 6.58 9.11 3.72
CA MET A 101 5.40 8.66 2.99
C MET A 101 5.24 9.54 1.74
N ARG A 102 5.32 8.94 0.55
CA ARG A 102 4.95 9.64 -0.69
C ARG A 102 3.42 9.74 -0.71
N LEU A 103 2.90 10.95 -0.52
CA LEU A 103 1.47 11.27 -0.58
C LEU A 103 0.99 11.61 -1.99
N GLU A 104 1.82 11.47 -3.03
CA GLU A 104 1.38 11.76 -4.39
C GLU A 104 0.25 10.79 -4.75
N PRO A 105 -0.98 11.29 -4.98
CA PRO A 105 -1.93 10.51 -5.73
C PRO A 105 -1.25 10.25 -7.07
N VAL A 106 -1.20 9.00 -7.50
CA VAL A 106 -1.04 8.75 -8.93
C VAL A 106 -2.33 9.27 -9.56
N GLU A 107 -2.33 10.55 -9.92
CA GLU A 107 -3.38 11.14 -10.74
C GLU A 107 -3.44 10.34 -12.03
N THR A 108 -4.57 9.66 -12.21
CA THR A 108 -4.74 8.66 -13.24
C THR A 108 -5.22 9.33 -14.52
N GLU A 109 -4.39 10.19 -15.12
CA GLU A 109 -4.48 10.42 -16.57
C GLU A 109 -3.83 9.23 -17.30
N GLY A 110 -4.52 8.09 -17.26
CA GLY A 110 -4.27 7.02 -18.24
C GLY A 110 -3.24 5.95 -17.89
N ARG A 111 -2.78 5.79 -16.64
CA ARG A 111 -1.99 4.60 -16.23
C ARG A 111 -2.76 3.67 -15.29
N SER A 112 -3.09 2.51 -15.84
CA SER A 112 -3.88 1.43 -15.24
C SER A 112 -3.29 0.94 -13.92
N THR A 113 -4.05 1.02 -12.83
CA THR A 113 -4.03 -0.04 -11.82
C THR A 113 -4.45 -1.31 -12.55
N LYS A 114 -3.48 -2.13 -12.94
CA LYS A 114 -3.82 -3.45 -13.46
C LYS A 114 -4.14 -4.30 -12.24
N SER A 115 -5.42 -4.58 -12.03
CA SER A 115 -5.79 -5.76 -11.25
C SER A 115 -5.16 -6.95 -11.98
N CYS A 116 -4.17 -7.57 -11.36
CA CYS A 116 -3.62 -8.81 -11.87
C CYS A 116 -4.08 -9.93 -10.94
N LEU A 117 -4.70 -10.94 -11.55
CA LEU A 117 -4.90 -12.22 -10.89
C LEU A 117 -3.53 -12.89 -10.87
N ILE A 118 -2.98 -13.06 -9.67
CA ILE A 118 -1.72 -13.79 -9.49
C ILE A 118 -2.06 -15.17 -8.93
N HIS A 119 -1.51 -16.21 -9.56
CA HIS A 119 -1.65 -17.57 -9.06
C HIS A 119 -0.78 -17.73 -7.81
N SER A 120 -1.37 -18.19 -6.71
CA SER A 120 -0.69 -18.31 -5.42
C SER A 120 0.06 -19.64 -5.34
N ASP A 121 1.23 -19.72 -5.97
CA ASP A 121 2.17 -20.85 -5.78
C ASP A 121 3.50 -20.34 -5.21
N LEU A 122 3.44 -19.71 -4.04
CA LEU A 122 4.60 -19.26 -3.26
C LEU A 122 4.75 -20.10 -1.99
#